data_AF-A0A9E6UYW0-F1
#
_entry.id   AF-A0A9E6UYW0-F1
#
_cell.length_a   1.000
_cell.length_b   1.000
_cell.length_c   1.000
_cell.angle_alpha   90.00
_cell.angle_beta   90.00
_cell.angle_gamma   90.00
#
_symmetry.space_group_name_H-M   'P 1'
#
loop_
_entity.id
_entity.type
_entity.pdbx_description
1 polymer ?
#
loop_
_entity_poly.entity_id
_entity_poly.type
_entity_poly.pdbx_seq_one_letter_code
_entity_poly.pdbx_strand_id
1 'polypeptide(L)'
;MEPLTSGQIAASIKEFPDCRVQAETRESAIAQIQATFLERLKNIEAISWQVPIQISEPAWMKFAGIFEDDIDFTAITESIRAERTTDDDSEVDSSYYL
;
A
#
# COMPACT_ATOMS: atom_id res chain seq x y z
N MET A 1 17.17 -5.38 1.53
CA MET A 1 18.48 -5.87 1.04
C MET A 1 18.23 -7.14 0.28
N GLU A 2 19.01 -7.38 -0.77
CA GLU A 2 18.85 -8.50 -1.67
C GLU A 2 20.25 -9.07 -2.02
N PRO A 3 20.49 -10.38 -1.87
CA PRO A 3 21.72 -10.99 -2.36
C PRO A 3 21.71 -11.09 -3.89
N LEU A 4 22.83 -10.75 -4.53
CA LEU A 4 23.00 -10.80 -5.98
C LEU A 4 23.69 -12.10 -6.40
N THR A 5 23.46 -12.52 -7.65
CA THR A 5 24.12 -13.69 -8.25
C THR A 5 25.64 -13.53 -8.36
N SER A 6 26.16 -12.29 -8.29
CA SER A 6 27.59 -11.97 -8.22
C SER A 6 28.22 -12.22 -6.85
N GLY A 7 27.44 -12.62 -5.83
CA GLY A 7 27.90 -12.76 -4.45
C GLY A 7 27.92 -11.44 -3.66
N GLN A 8 27.55 -10.32 -4.30
CA GLN A 8 27.40 -9.02 -3.66
C GLN A 8 26.01 -8.88 -3.02
N ILE A 9 25.85 -7.86 -2.17
CA ILE A 9 24.59 -7.50 -1.52
C ILE A 9 24.13 -6.15 -2.08
N ALA A 10 22.88 -6.12 -2.55
CA ALA A 10 22.19 -4.89 -2.92
C ALA A 10 21.42 -4.33 -1.72
N ALA A 11 21.62 -3.04 -1.43
CA ALA A 11 20.81 -2.29 -0.48
C ALA A 11 20.03 -1.20 -1.23
N SER A 12 18.75 -1.03 -0.88
CA SER A 12 17.85 -0.05 -1.48
C SER A 12 16.90 0.53 -0.43
N ILE A 13 16.38 1.73 -0.69
CA ILE A 13 15.35 2.38 0.12
C ILE A 13 14.02 2.29 -0.63
N LYS A 14 12.96 1.80 0.04
CA LYS A 14 11.69 1.47 -0.62
C LYS A 14 11.00 2.70 -1.21
N GLU A 15 11.08 3.81 -0.49
CA GLU A 15 10.49 5.10 -0.82
C GLU A 15 11.28 5.85 -1.91
N PHE A 16 12.54 5.44 -2.14
CA PHE A 16 13.43 6.03 -3.13
C PHE A 16 14.01 4.93 -4.03
N PRO A 17 13.28 4.47 -5.05
CA PRO A 17 13.70 3.36 -5.92
C PRO A 17 15.08 3.58 -6.56
N ASP A 18 15.42 4.83 -6.85
CA ASP A 18 16.70 5.23 -7.44
C ASP A 18 17.85 5.25 -6.41
N CYS A 19 17.57 5.07 -5.12
CA CYS A 19 18.57 4.97 -4.07
C CYS A 19 18.89 3.49 -3.86
N ARG A 20 19.86 2.99 -4.64
CA ARG A 20 20.34 1.61 -4.59
C ARG A 20 21.86 1.56 -4.71
N VAL A 21 22.49 0.71 -3.91
CA VAL A 21 23.94 0.46 -3.92
C VAL A 21 24.21 -1.04 -3.90
N GLN A 22 25.40 -1.44 -4.34
CA GLN A 22 25.87 -2.83 -4.32
C GLN A 22 27.24 -2.88 -3.65
N ALA A 23 27.42 -3.80 -2.70
CA ALA A 23 28.68 -3.97 -2.00
C ALA A 23 28.97 -5.44 -1.68
N GLU A 24 30.22 -5.77 -1.40
CA GLU A 24 30.65 -7.14 -1.11
C GLU A 24 30.15 -7.66 0.25
N THR A 25 29.93 -6.75 1.21
CA THR A 25 29.46 -7.11 2.56
C THR A 25 28.21 -6.33 2.94
N ARG A 26 27.46 -6.87 3.90
CA ARG A 26 26.24 -6.25 4.43
C ARG A 26 26.56 -4.89 5.06
N GLU A 27 27.65 -4.83 5.82
CA GLU A 27 28.10 -3.64 6.53
C GLU A 27 28.49 -2.55 5.53
N SER A 28 29.20 -2.91 4.46
CA SER A 28 29.57 -1.98 3.39
C SER A 28 28.34 -1.48 2.62
N ALA A 29 27.38 -2.37 2.32
CA ALA A 29 26.13 -1.98 1.66
C ALA A 29 25.31 -0.99 2.51
N ILE A 30 25.26 -1.19 3.83
CA ILE A 30 24.60 -0.27 4.77
C ILE A 30 25.31 1.09 4.82
N ALA A 31 26.64 1.09 4.97
CA ALA A 31 27.38 2.35 5.06
C ALA A 31 27.27 3.16 3.75
N GLN A 32 27.33 2.48 2.60
CA GLN A 32 27.16 3.11 1.30
C GLN A 32 25.75 3.68 1.10
N ILE A 33 24.69 2.91 1.40
CA ILE A 33 23.31 3.41 1.20
C ILE A 33 23.01 4.60 2.11
N GLN A 34 23.54 4.61 3.34
CA GLN A 34 23.42 5.75 4.26
C GLN A 34 24.10 7.00 3.69
N ALA A 35 25.34 6.88 3.20
CA ALA A 35 26.07 7.99 2.59
C ALA A 35 25.35 8.52 1.33
N THR A 36 24.90 7.62 0.45
CA THR A 36 24.14 7.98 -0.76
C THR A 36 22.83 8.70 -0.42
N PHE A 37 22.11 8.23 0.60
CA PHE A 37 20.86 8.85 1.03
C PHE A 37 21.08 10.25 1.60
N LEU A 38 22.08 10.43 2.47
CA LEU A 38 22.43 11.73 3.03
C LEU A 38 22.88 12.74 1.96
N GLU A 39 23.64 12.29 0.97
CA GLU A 39 24.07 13.14 -0.14
C GLU A 39 22.89 13.60 -1.00
N ARG A 40 21.93 12.71 -1.23
CA ARG A 40 20.68 13.06 -1.92
C ARG A 40 19.85 14.06 -1.14
N LEU A 41 19.69 13.87 0.17
CA LEU A 41 18.92 14.78 1.03
C LEU A 41 19.42 16.23 0.97
N LYS A 42 20.73 16.46 0.80
CA LYS A 42 21.29 17.81 0.66
C LYS A 42 20.75 18.57 -0.57
N ASN A 43 20.33 17.85 -1.60
CA ASN A 43 19.88 18.39 -2.87
C ASN A 43 18.36 18.29 -3.05
N ILE A 44 17.64 17.74 -2.07
CA ILE A 44 16.18 17.62 -2.12
C ILE A 44 15.57 18.92 -1.58
N GLU A 45 14.81 19.58 -2.44
CA GLU A 45 13.97 20.71 -2.05
C GLU A 45 12.53 20.24 -1.87
N ALA A 46 11.93 20.58 -0.74
CA ALA A 46 10.51 20.34 -0.51
C ALA A 46 9.73 21.47 -1.18
N ILE A 47 9.01 21.16 -2.25
CA ILE A 47 8.07 22.09 -2.87
C ILE A 47 6.66 21.88 -2.32
N SER A 48 5.96 22.97 -2.04
CA SER A 48 4.52 22.92 -1.81
C SER A 48 3.84 22.70 -3.14
N TRP A 49 3.57 21.45 -3.47
CA TRP A 49 2.80 21.11 -4.65
C TRP A 49 1.33 20.99 -4.29
N GLN A 50 0.55 22.00 -4.68
CA GLN A 50 -0.90 21.88 -4.73
C GLN A 50 -1.26 21.00 -5.93
N VAL A 51 -1.41 19.70 -5.67
CA VAL A 51 -1.88 18.76 -6.68
C VAL A 51 -3.29 19.20 -7.10
N PRO A 52 -3.52 19.50 -8.39
CA PRO A 52 -4.86 19.83 -8.85
C PRO A 52 -5.71 18.57 -8.74
N ILE A 53 -6.55 18.50 -7.71
CA ILE A 53 -7.59 17.49 -7.62
C ILE A 53 -8.65 17.91 -8.63
N GLN A 54 -8.87 17.09 -9.67
CA GLN A 54 -10.04 17.26 -10.51
C GLN A 54 -11.26 16.98 -9.64
N ILE A 55 -11.94 18.05 -9.20
CA ILE A 55 -13.21 18.01 -8.48
C ILE A 55 -14.36 17.74 -9.49
N SER A 56 -14.13 16.83 -10.43
CA SER A 56 -15.22 16.28 -11.21
C SER A 56 -15.92 15.25 -10.36
N GLU A 57 -17.25 15.26 -10.35
CA GLU A 57 -18.01 14.14 -9.79
C GLU A 57 -17.48 12.83 -10.37
N PRO A 58 -17.10 11.87 -9.53
CA PRO A 58 -16.59 10.62 -10.04
C PRO A 58 -17.74 9.89 -10.75
N ALA A 59 -17.43 9.20 -11.85
CA ALA A 59 -18.44 8.58 -12.70
C ALA A 59 -19.35 7.56 -11.99
N TRP A 60 -18.98 7.11 -10.78
CA TRP A 60 -19.79 6.24 -9.94
C TRP A 60 -20.89 6.97 -9.16
N MET A 61 -20.83 8.31 -9.00
CA MET A 61 -21.86 9.07 -8.27
C MET A 61 -23.25 8.90 -8.86
N LYS A 62 -23.37 8.70 -10.17
CA LYS A 62 -24.65 8.42 -10.84
C LYS A 62 -25.34 7.14 -10.39
N PHE A 63 -24.64 6.26 -9.68
CA PHE A 63 -25.16 5.01 -9.12
C PHE A 63 -25.41 5.10 -7.61
N ALA A 64 -25.07 6.23 -6.96
CA ALA A 64 -25.37 6.41 -5.55
C ALA A 64 -26.89 6.34 -5.32
N GLY A 65 -27.32 5.50 -4.38
CA GLY A 65 -28.74 5.31 -4.06
C GLY A 65 -29.54 4.47 -5.07
N ILE A 66 -28.92 3.84 -6.08
CA ILE A 66 -29.64 3.05 -7.09
C ILE A 66 -30.48 1.90 -6.50
N PHE A 67 -30.16 1.44 -5.29
CA PHE A 67 -30.85 0.36 -4.58
C PHE A 67 -31.50 0.81 -3.27
N GLU A 68 -31.68 2.12 -3.05
CA GLU A 68 -32.21 2.65 -1.77
C GLU A 68 -33.59 2.09 -1.42
N ASP A 69 -34.47 1.92 -2.42
CA ASP A 69 -35.82 1.38 -2.27
C ASP A 69 -35.95 -0.10 -2.68
N ASP A 70 -34.83 -0.78 -2.94
CA ASP A 70 -34.83 -2.18 -3.34
C ASP A 70 -34.96 -3.09 -2.10
N ILE A 71 -36.09 -3.81 -2.03
CA ILE A 71 -36.44 -4.69 -0.91
C ILE A 71 -35.47 -5.88 -0.83
N ASP A 72 -35.04 -6.43 -1.97
CA ASP A 72 -34.12 -7.56 -2.00
C ASP A 72 -32.73 -7.11 -1.55
N PHE A 73 -32.29 -5.92 -1.99
CA PHE A 73 -31.03 -5.33 -1.55
C PHE A 73 -31.02 -5.01 -0.05
N THR A 74 -32.15 -4.52 0.49
CA THR A 74 -32.33 -4.28 1.92
C THR A 74 -32.21 -5.57 2.72
N ALA A 75 -32.88 -6.65 2.29
CA ALA A 75 -32.82 -7.94 2.96
C ALA A 75 -31.40 -8.51 3.02
N ILE A 76 -30.63 -8.41 1.92
CA ILE A 76 -29.24 -8.85 1.87
C ILE A 76 -28.36 -8.02 2.81
N THR A 77 -28.52 -6.69 2.79
CA THR A 77 -27.72 -5.78 3.63
C THR A 77 -27.95 -6.01 5.11
N GLU A 78 -29.19 -6.26 5.53
CA GLU A 78 -29.51 -6.61 6.91
C GLU A 78 -28.94 -7.98 7.31
N SER A 79 -28.94 -8.96 6.41
CA SER A 79 -28.27 -10.26 6.66
C SER A 79 -26.77 -10.10 6.89
N ILE A 80 -26.08 -9.36 6.03
CA ILE A 80 -24.64 -9.08 6.16
C ILE A 80 -24.37 -8.31 7.46
N ARG A 81 -25.21 -7.34 7.81
CA ARG A 81 -25.06 -6.59 9.06
C ARG A 81 -25.22 -7.51 10.26
N ALA A 82 -26.24 -8.37 10.27
CA ALA A 82 -26.48 -9.32 11.34
C ALA A 82 -25.25 -10.21 11.57
N GLU A 83 -24.68 -10.80 10.52
CA GLU A 83 -23.44 -11.60 10.60
C GLU A 83 -22.29 -10.79 11.22
N ARG A 84 -22.04 -9.56 10.74
CA ARG A 84 -20.93 -8.72 11.24
C ARG A 84 -21.07 -8.29 12.69
N THR A 85 -22.30 -8.15 13.17
CA THR A 85 -22.59 -7.75 14.56
C THR A 85 -22.80 -8.94 15.49
N THR A 86 -22.81 -10.15 14.95
CA THR A 86 -22.83 -11.36 15.77
C THR A 86 -21.45 -11.48 16.42
N ASP A 87 -21.43 -11.61 17.75
CA ASP A 87 -20.22 -11.79 18.55
C ASP A 87 -19.75 -13.25 18.40
N ASP A 88 -19.40 -13.61 17.16
CA ASP A 88 -18.93 -14.93 16.79
C ASP A 88 -17.39 -14.88 16.66
N ASP A 89 -16.72 -15.23 17.76
CA ASP A 89 -15.27 -15.39 17.85
C ASP A 89 -14.80 -16.74 17.25
N SER A 90 -15.66 -17.47 16.54
CA SER A 90 -15.24 -18.72 15.89
C SER A 90 -14.23 -18.45 14.78
N GLU A 91 -13.19 -19.29 14.73
CA GLU A 91 -12.15 -19.20 13.71
C GLU A 91 -12.77 -19.49 12.33
N VAL A 92 -12.57 -18.58 11.38
CA VAL A 92 -13.07 -18.76 10.00
C VAL A 92 -12.41 -20.01 9.41
N ASP A 93 -13.23 -20.99 9.02
CA ASP A 93 -12.76 -22.25 8.43
C ASP A 93 -11.90 -21.98 7.19
N SER A 94 -10.61 -22.28 7.29
CA SER A 94 -9.62 -22.09 6.24
C SER A 94 -9.91 -22.83 4.93
N SER A 95 -10.79 -23.84 4.94
CA SER A 95 -11.18 -24.59 3.74
C SER A 95 -12.01 -23.77 2.74
N TYR A 96 -12.60 -22.64 3.15
CA TYR A 96 -13.31 -21.73 2.25
C TYR A 96 -12.39 -20.96 1.27
N TYR A 97 -11.08 -20.97 1.51
CA TYR A 97 -10.11 -20.23 0.70
C TYR A 97 -9.15 -21.14 -0.09
N LEU A 98 -9.43 -22.46 -0.13
CA LEU A 98 -8.71 -23.48 -0.92
C LEU A 98 -9.51 -23.85 -2.18
#